data_AF-A0A0B1R8M2-F1
#
_entry.id   AF-A0A0B1R8M2-F1
#
_cell.length_a   1.000
_cell.length_b   1.000
_cell.length_c   1.000
_cell.angle_alpha   90.00
_cell.angle_beta   90.00
_cell.angle_gamma   90.00
#
_symmetry.space_group_name_H-M   'P 1'
#
loop_
_entity.id
_entity.type
_entity.pdbx_description
1 polymer ?
#
loop_
_entity_poly.entity_id
_entity_poly.type
_entity_poly.pdbx_seq_one_letter_code
_entity_poly.pdbx_strand_id
1 'polypeptide(L)' 'MFQLPPDGSASNTHPFGVPLNFGPGDPAMSHQPNEHVSIADLVDCTKAIALTLVRWCGVKENGK' A
#
# COMPACT_ATOMS: atom_id res chain seq x y z
N MET A 1 3.01 10.05 4.78
CA MET A 1 4.14 10.63 4.00
C MET A 1 5.44 10.15 4.64
N PHE A 2 6.16 9.21 4.01
CA PHE A 2 7.56 8.99 4.39
C PHE A 2 8.35 10.18 3.84
N GLN A 3 8.57 11.19 4.69
CA GLN A 3 9.48 12.28 4.35
C GLN A 3 10.89 11.70 4.39
N LEU A 4 11.46 11.42 3.22
CA LEU A 4 12.88 11.09 3.12
C LEU A 4 13.69 12.32 3.54
N PRO A 5 14.69 12.16 4.41
CA PRO A 5 15.64 13.24 4.67
C PRO A 5 16.45 13.53 3.39
N PRO A 6 16.95 14.77 3.22
CA PRO A 6 17.60 15.26 2.00
C PRO A 6 18.93 14.54 1.65
N ASP A 7 19.48 13.74 2.57
CA ASP A 7 20.66 12.91 2.40
C ASP A 7 20.32 11.48 1.92
N GLY A 8 19.04 11.16 1.73
CA GLY A 8 18.59 9.85 1.26
C GLY A 8 18.72 8.73 2.30
N SER A 9 19.10 9.03 3.54
CA SER A 9 19.21 8.02 4.58
C SER A 9 17.83 7.76 5.22
N ALA A 10 17.12 6.73 4.76
CA ALA A 10 15.92 6.28 5.45
C ALA A 10 16.32 5.74 6.85
N SER A 11 16.16 6.54 7.91
CA SER A 11 16.39 6.06 9.27
C SER A 11 15.18 5.23 9.75
N ASN A 12 15.15 3.96 9.34
CA ASN A 12 14.51 2.86 10.06
C ASN A 12 15.15 1.54 9.59
N THR A 13 16.38 1.29 10.07
CA THR A 13 17.22 0.16 9.69
C THR A 13 16.71 -1.14 10.30
N HIS A 14 15.74 -1.77 9.65
CA HIS A 14 15.43 -3.17 9.88
C HIS A 14 16.33 -4.05 9.02
N PRO A 15 16.99 -5.09 9.57
CA PRO A 15 17.96 -5.93 8.85
C PRO A 15 17.37 -6.72 7.67
N PHE A 16 16.06 -6.65 7.46
CA PHE A 16 15.32 -7.34 6.42
C PHE A 16 14.56 -6.39 5.46
N GLY A 17 14.93 -5.10 5.45
CA GLY A 17 14.28 -4.07 4.64
C GLY A 17 13.12 -3.38 5.37
N VAL A 18 12.64 -2.28 4.78
CA VAL A 18 11.48 -1.54 5.30
C VAL A 18 10.18 -2.19 4.83
N PRO A 19 9.20 -2.42 5.71
CA PRO A 19 7.89 -2.93 5.28
C PRO A 19 7.18 -1.90 4.40
N LEU A 20 6.61 -2.35 3.29
CA LEU A 20 5.77 -1.51 2.44
C LEU A 20 4.43 -1.24 3.14
N ASN A 21 4.10 0.04 3.33
CA ASN A 21 2.76 0.46 3.72
C ASN A 21 1.98 0.86 2.46
N PHE A 22 0.99 0.07 2.09
CA PHE A 22 0.13 0.31 0.91
C PHE A 22 -1.34 0.06 1.28
N GLY A 23 -2.19 1.04 1.01
CA GLY A 23 -3.61 1.03 1.33
C GLY A 23 -4.34 2.20 0.66
N PRO A 24 -5.68 2.20 0.63
CA PRO A 24 -6.48 3.26 0.05
C PRO A 24 -6.60 4.47 0.99
N GLY A 25 -6.94 5.65 0.44
CA GLY A 25 -7.19 6.88 1.19
C GLY A 25 -5.96 7.76 1.38
N ASP A 26 -6.19 8.95 1.94
CA ASP A 26 -5.14 9.93 2.23
C ASP A 26 -4.68 9.82 3.70
N PRO A 27 -3.43 9.42 3.97
CA PRO A 27 -2.89 9.36 5.33
C PRO A 27 -2.89 10.71 6.06
N ALA A 28 -2.97 11.85 5.35
CA ALA A 28 -3.11 13.16 5.99
C ALA A 28 -4.47 13.34 6.69
N MET A 29 -5.47 12.56 6.29
CA MET A 29 -6.81 12.55 6.90
C MET A 29 -6.90 11.63 8.12
N SER A 30 -5.86 10.85 8.43
CA SER A 30 -5.86 9.98 9.60
C SER A 30 -6.05 10.79 10.89
N HIS A 31 -6.95 10.30 11.75
CA HIS A 31 -7.33 10.91 13.02
C HIS A 31 -8.03 12.28 12.90
N GLN A 32 -8.54 12.63 11.71
CA GLN A 32 -9.34 13.84 11.54
C GLN A 32 -10.82 13.58 11.88
N PRO A 33 -11.58 14.60 12.35
CA PRO A 33 -12.99 14.43 12.74
C PRO A 33 -13.92 13.90 11.63
N ASN A 34 -13.55 14.09 10.36
CA ASN A 34 -14.28 13.59 9.19
C ASN A 34 -13.35 12.75 8.30
N GLU A 35 -12.60 11.84 8.92
CA GLU A 35 -11.81 10.83 8.22
C GLU A 35 -12.72 10.02 7.29
N HIS A 36 -12.35 9.97 6.01
CA HIS A 36 -13.11 9.27 4.98
C HIS A 36 -12.17 8.74 3.91
N VAL A 37 -12.69 7.83 3.11
CA VAL A 37 -11.99 7.27 1.95
C VAL A 37 -12.96 7.16 0.78
N SER A 38 -12.45 7.34 -0.43
CA SER A 38 -13.20 7.10 -1.66
C SER A 38 -13.51 5.61 -1.80
N ILE A 39 -14.76 5.30 -2.17
CA ILE A 39 -15.17 3.91 -2.46
C ILE A 39 -14.39 3.38 -3.67
N ALA A 40 -14.13 4.22 -4.67
CA ALA A 40 -13.35 3.82 -5.84
C ALA A 40 -11.92 3.44 -5.44
N ASP A 41 -11.28 4.24 -4.57
CA ASP A 41 -9.91 3.99 -4.11
C ASP A 41 -9.84 2.69 -3.30
N LEU A 42 -10.83 2.44 -2.44
CA LEU A 42 -10.94 1.19 -1.68
C LEU A 42 -11.03 -0.02 -2.60
N VAL A 43 -11.90 0.05 -3.62
CA VAL A 43 -12.12 -1.03 -4.58
C VAL A 43 -10.86 -1.27 -5.42
N ASP A 44 -10.22 -0.22 -5.92
CA ASP A 44 -9.05 -0.34 -6.79
C ASP A 44 -7.80 -0.79 -6.02
N CYS A 45 -7.60 -0.31 -4.79
CA CYS A 45 -6.54 -0.83 -3.92
C CYS A 45 -6.75 -2.32 -3.62
N THR A 46 -7.99 -2.74 -3.35
CA THR A 46 -8.32 -4.16 -3.14
C THR A 46 -7.96 -5.00 -4.36
N LYS A 47 -8.32 -4.57 -5.57
CA LYS A 47 -7.95 -5.26 -6.82
C LYS A 47 -6.43 -5.35 -6.98
N ALA A 48 -5.70 -4.28 -6.69
CA ALA A 48 -4.25 -4.24 -6.79
C ALA A 48 -3.59 -5.25 -5.84
N ILE A 49 -4.04 -5.31 -4.58
CA ILE A 49 -3.57 -6.30 -3.61
C ILE A 49 -3.91 -7.72 -4.07
N ALA A 50 -5.16 -7.97 -4.48
CA ALA A 50 -5.59 -9.28 -4.96
C ALA A 50 -4.77 -9.74 -6.17
N LEU A 51 -4.56 -8.87 -7.16
CA LEU A 51 -3.75 -9.17 -8.34
C LEU A 51 -2.29 -9.43 -7.97
N THR A 52 -1.75 -8.68 -7.01
CA THR A 52 -0.40 -8.90 -6.49
C THR A 52 -0.27 -10.28 -5.86
N LEU A 53 -1.24 -10.69 -5.04
CA LEU A 53 -1.28 -12.01 -4.41
C LEU A 53 -1.41 -13.14 -5.44
N VAL A 54 -2.32 -13.00 -6.41
CA VAL A 54 -2.51 -13.97 -7.49
C VAL A 54 -1.20 -14.19 -8.26
N ARG A 55 -0.51 -13.10 -8.62
CA ARG A 55 0.79 -13.16 -9.32
C ARG A 55 1.88 -13.75 -8.43
N TRP A 56 1.94 -13.34 -7.17
CA TRP A 56 2.95 -13.81 -6.22
C TRP A 56 2.83 -15.31 -5.95
N CYS A 57 1.61 -15.80 -5.74
CA CYS A 57 1.34 -17.21 -5.53
C CYS A 57 1.44 -18.04 -6.82
N GLY A 58 1.69 -17.42 -7.98
CA GLY A 58 1.82 -18.11 -9.26
C GLY A 58 0.53 -18.80 -9.72
N VAL A 59 -0.63 -18.31 -9.28
CA VAL A 59 -1.93 -18.86 -9.69
C VAL A 59 -2.09 -18.59 -11.19
N LYS A 60 -2.22 -19.68 -11.96
CA LYS A 60 -2.47 -19.59 -13.40
C LYS A 60 -3.93 -19.25 -13.64
N GLU A 61 -4.21 -18.47 -14.68
CA GLU A 61 -5.58 -18.34 -15.14
C GLU A 61 -6.09 -19.72 -15.56
N ASN A 62 -7.22 -20.13 -15.01
CA ASN A 62 -7.94 -21.30 -15.50
C ASN A 62 -8.55 -20.88 -16.84
N GLY A 63 -7.77 -21.07 -17.92
CA GLY A 63 -8.23 -20.84 -19.28
C GLY A 63 -9.53 -21.62 -19.50
N LYS A 64 -10.56 -20.89 -19.91
CA LYS A 64 -11.77 -21.48 -20.47
C LYS A 64 -11.67 -21.43 -21.98
#